data_AF-L5MH25-F1
#
_entry.id   AF-L5MH25-F1
#
_cell.length_a   1.000
_cell.length_b   1.000
_cell.length_c   1.000
_cell.angle_alpha   90.00
_cell.angle_beta   90.00
_cell.angle_gamma   90.00
#
_symmetry.space_group_name_H-M   'P 1'
#
loop_
_entity.id
_entity.type
_entity.pdbx_description
1 polymer ?
#
loop_
_entity_poly.entity_id
_entity_poly.type
_entity_poly.pdbx_seq_one_letter_code
_entity_poly.pdbx_strand_id
1 'polypeptide(L)'
;MISVQDENMLGHMIDLKVREVKHPGDCCTISLYFRSNPYFRNDVIVKEYLITLTGYRASRATPIQWHQHYEWEAYSRRHNDSTFNFFNWFSDHSCSPDPGLFALPDHQQGPVAQSPEVL
;
A
#
# COMPACT_ATOMS: atom_id res chain seq x y z
N MET A 1 0.72 16.40 -0.62
CA MET A 1 0.06 17.58 -1.20
C MET A 1 0.36 17.54 -2.68
N ILE A 2 -0.62 17.65 -3.56
CA ILE A 2 -0.39 17.51 -5.01
C ILE A 2 0.31 18.80 -5.50
N SER A 3 1.47 18.66 -6.11
CA SER A 3 2.19 19.80 -6.73
C SER A 3 1.66 20.10 -8.13
N VAL A 4 1.94 21.30 -8.67
CA VAL A 4 1.60 21.64 -10.06
C VAL A 4 2.17 20.63 -11.07
N GLN A 5 3.36 20.08 -10.78
CA GLN A 5 3.95 19.04 -11.62
C GLN A 5 3.19 17.71 -11.49
N ASP A 6 2.73 17.35 -10.29
CA ASP A 6 1.87 16.18 -10.10
C ASP A 6 0.54 16.34 -10.84
N GLU A 7 -0.06 17.54 -10.81
CA GLU A 7 -1.29 17.84 -11.57
C GLU A 7 -1.07 17.66 -13.08
N ASN A 8 0.07 18.11 -13.61
CA ASN A 8 0.41 17.92 -15.02
C ASN A 8 0.52 16.43 -15.37
N MET A 9 1.16 15.62 -14.53
CA MET A 9 1.25 14.16 -14.74
C MET A 9 -0.12 13.49 -14.62
N LEU A 10 -0.91 13.87 -13.61
CA LEU A 10 -2.27 13.38 -13.40
C LEU A 10 -3.23 13.79 -14.51
N GLY A 11 -2.95 14.88 -15.24
CA GLY A 11 -3.68 15.26 -16.45
C GLY A 11 -3.56 14.25 -17.61
N HIS A 12 -2.62 13.30 -17.52
CA HIS A 12 -2.54 12.16 -18.45
C HIS A 12 -3.28 10.90 -17.94
N MET A 13 -3.86 10.94 -16.74
CA MET A 13 -4.66 9.84 -16.23
C MET A 13 -5.94 9.71 -17.05
N ILE A 14 -6.22 8.51 -17.53
CA ILE A 14 -7.42 8.19 -18.30
C ILE A 14 -8.50 7.56 -17.43
N ASP A 15 -8.12 6.85 -16.37
CA ASP A 15 -9.06 6.15 -15.50
C ASP A 15 -8.44 5.88 -14.13
N LEU A 16 -9.31 5.77 -13.12
CA LEU A 16 -8.95 5.40 -11.76
C LEU A 16 -9.89 4.28 -11.32
N LYS A 17 -9.34 3.09 -11.08
CA LYS A 17 -10.11 1.96 -10.55
C LYS A 17 -9.69 1.63 -9.14
N VAL A 18 -10.67 1.54 -8.26
CA VAL A 18 -10.49 1.03 -6.92
C VAL A 18 -11.21 -0.30 -6.85
N ARG A 19 -10.48 -1.36 -6.48
CA ARG A 19 -11.01 -2.68 -6.23
C ARG A 19 -10.81 -3.03 -4.77
N GLU A 20 -11.90 -3.26 -4.07
CA GLU A 20 -11.87 -3.82 -2.72
C GLU A 20 -12.31 -5.28 -2.78
N VAL A 21 -11.48 -6.16 -2.22
CA VAL A 21 -11.82 -7.57 -2.00
C VAL A 21 -12.04 -7.75 -0.51
N LYS A 22 -13.28 -8.05 -0.13
CA LYS A 22 -13.65 -8.39 1.24
C LYS A 22 -13.66 -9.90 1.37
N HIS A 23 -12.75 -10.43 2.19
CA HIS A 23 -12.59 -11.84 2.57
C HIS A 23 -12.43 -12.86 1.40
N PRO A 24 -11.51 -13.84 1.48
CA PRO A 24 -10.39 -13.99 2.41
C PRO A 24 -9.19 -13.21 1.84
N GLY A 25 -8.85 -12.06 2.42
CA GLY A 25 -7.70 -11.29 1.94
C GLY A 25 -7.76 -9.80 2.23
N ASP A 26 -8.97 -9.26 2.47
CA ASP A 26 -9.23 -7.89 2.91
C ASP A 26 -8.22 -6.92 2.31
N CYS A 27 -8.29 -6.75 1.00
CA CYS A 27 -7.31 -5.97 0.25
C CYS A 27 -7.99 -4.91 -0.60
N CYS A 28 -7.36 -3.74 -0.68
CA CYS A 28 -7.78 -2.65 -1.54
C CYS A 28 -6.69 -2.38 -2.57
N THR A 29 -7.05 -2.36 -3.84
CA THR A 29 -6.16 -2.11 -4.95
C THR A 29 -6.59 -0.85 -5.67
N ILE A 30 -5.73 0.15 -5.68
CA ILE A 30 -5.91 1.39 -6.43
C ILE A 30 -5.09 1.26 -7.72
N SER A 31 -5.75 1.34 -8.87
CA SER A 31 -5.13 1.27 -10.19
C SER A 31 -5.37 2.57 -10.93
N LEU A 32 -4.29 3.28 -11.26
CA LEU A 32 -4.32 4.50 -12.04
C LEU A 32 -3.88 4.16 -13.46
N TYR A 33 -4.74 4.44 -14.43
CA TYR A 33 -4.46 4.20 -15.84
C TYR A 33 -4.03 5.51 -16.48
N PHE A 34 -2.94 5.48 -17.23
CA PHE A 34 -2.40 6.63 -17.92
C PHE A 34 -2.37 6.38 -19.41
N ARG A 35 -2.59 7.45 -20.19
CA ARG A 35 -2.19 7.46 -21.59
C ARG A 35 -0.69 7.69 -21.69
N SER A 36 -0.15 7.45 -22.89
CA SER A 36 1.23 7.81 -23.21
C SER A 36 1.50 9.27 -22.81
N ASN A 37 2.57 9.47 -22.05
CA ASN A 37 2.94 10.75 -21.48
C ASN A 37 4.48 10.90 -21.48
N PRO A 38 5.01 12.13 -21.44
CA PRO A 38 6.45 12.36 -21.53
C PRO A 38 7.23 12.02 -20.25
N TYR A 39 6.54 11.73 -19.13
CA TYR A 39 7.15 11.63 -17.80
C TYR A 39 7.59 10.21 -17.46
N PHE A 40 6.72 9.22 -17.68
CA PHE A 40 6.97 7.82 -17.37
C PHE A 40 6.31 6.88 -18.37
N ARG A 41 6.85 5.65 -18.45
CA ARG A 41 6.39 4.60 -19.37
C ARG A 41 5.20 3.78 -18.87
N ASN A 42 4.84 3.90 -17.61
CA ASN A 42 3.75 3.10 -17.03
C ASN A 42 2.41 3.48 -17.66
N ASP A 43 1.77 2.51 -18.32
CA ASP A 43 0.36 2.62 -18.69
C ASP A 43 -0.56 2.45 -17.48
N VAL A 44 -0.10 1.70 -16.46
CA VAL A 44 -0.83 1.48 -15.21
C VAL A 44 0.12 1.57 -14.02
N ILE A 45 -0.29 2.34 -13.01
CA ILE A 45 0.37 2.40 -11.69
C ILE A 45 -0.61 1.83 -10.67
N VAL A 46 -0.18 0.78 -9.96
CA VAL A 46 -1.01 0.09 -8.97
C VAL A 46 -0.44 0.32 -7.56
N LYS A 47 -1.32 0.54 -6.58
CA LYS A 47 -1.00 0.50 -5.15
C LYS A 47 -1.98 -0.43 -4.44
N GLU A 48 -1.44 -1.41 -3.75
CA GLU A 48 -2.18 -2.40 -2.98
C GLU A 48 -2.05 -2.12 -1.48
N TYR A 49 -3.17 -2.27 -0.80
CA TYR A 49 -3.35 -2.11 0.63
C TYR A 49 -3.96 -3.35 1.23
N LEU A 50 -3.46 -3.73 2.40
CA LEU A 50 -4.14 -4.65 3.30
C LEU A 50 -5.07 -3.84 4.20
N ILE A 51 -6.30 -4.29 4.32
CA ILE A 51 -7.31 -3.77 5.21
C ILE A 51 -7.20 -4.59 6.50
N THR A 52 -6.83 -3.94 7.59
CA THR A 52 -6.72 -4.52 8.93
C THR A 52 -7.82 -3.94 9.82
N LEU A 53 -8.03 -4.54 10.99
CA LEU A 53 -8.94 -4.00 12.01
C LEU A 53 -8.57 -2.57 12.45
N THR A 54 -7.31 -2.18 12.26
CA THR A 54 -6.74 -0.88 12.61
C THR A 54 -6.72 0.11 11.44
N GLY A 55 -7.13 -0.27 10.23
CA GLY A 55 -7.21 0.61 9.06
C GLY A 55 -6.56 0.04 7.80
N TYR A 56 -5.95 0.88 6.98
CA TYR A 56 -5.29 0.48 5.72
C TYR A 56 -3.77 0.48 5.89
N ARG A 57 -3.13 -0.61 5.47
CA ARG A 57 -1.69 -0.79 5.49
C ARG A 57 -1.16 -1.01 4.08
N ALA A 58 -0.24 -0.16 3.63
CA ALA A 58 0.37 -0.31 2.31
C ALA A 58 1.14 -1.63 2.22
N SER A 59 0.92 -2.39 1.14
CA SER A 59 1.57 -3.68 0.92
C SER A 59 2.53 -3.61 -0.26
N ARG A 60 2.02 -3.26 -1.45
CA ARG A 60 2.79 -3.29 -2.68
C ARG A 60 2.44 -2.11 -3.58
N ALA A 61 3.38 -1.73 -4.42
CA ALA A 61 3.21 -0.66 -5.39
C ALA A 61 3.95 -1.02 -6.69
N THR A 62 3.43 -0.57 -7.83
CA THR A 62 4.17 -0.63 -9.09
C THR A 62 5.30 0.40 -9.05
N PRO A 63 6.56 0.00 -9.32
CA PRO A 63 7.63 0.96 -9.47
C PRO A 63 7.39 1.82 -10.73
N ILE A 64 7.56 3.13 -10.58
CA ILE A 64 7.39 4.08 -11.69
C ILE A 64 8.66 4.07 -12.55
N GLN A 65 8.48 3.82 -13.84
CA GLN A 65 9.51 3.76 -14.87
C GLN A 65 9.66 5.13 -15.53
N TRP A 66 10.40 6.01 -14.87
CA TRP A 66 10.68 7.35 -15.36
C TRP A 66 11.46 7.34 -16.67
N HIS A 67 11.18 8.31 -17.54
CA HIS A 67 12.05 8.59 -18.69
C HIS A 67 13.36 9.23 -18.20
N GLN A 68 14.46 9.02 -18.93
CA GLN A 68 15.82 9.42 -18.55
C GLN A 68 15.95 10.91 -18.14
N HIS A 69 15.21 11.80 -18.80
CA HIS A 69 15.19 13.23 -18.47
C HIS A 69 14.49 13.54 -17.13
N TYR A 70 13.56 12.69 -16.70
CA TYR A 70 12.79 12.84 -15.45
C TYR A 70 13.30 11.95 -14.32
N GLU A 71 14.18 10.99 -14.62
CA GLU A 71 14.77 10.08 -13.64
C GLU A 71 15.58 10.83 -12.57
N TRP A 72 16.36 11.83 -12.97
CA TRP A 72 17.13 12.66 -12.04
C TRP A 72 16.21 13.50 -11.12
N GLU A 73 15.17 14.12 -11.68
CA GLU A 73 14.18 14.86 -10.90
C GLU A 73 13.41 13.96 -9.95
N ALA A 74 13.06 12.75 -10.38
CA ALA A 74 12.38 11.77 -9.53
C ALA A 74 13.30 11.30 -8.39
N TYR A 75 14.57 11.04 -8.67
CA TYR A 75 15.56 10.64 -7.66
C TYR A 75 15.80 11.74 -6.64
N SER A 76 16.01 12.98 -7.10
CA SER A 76 16.15 14.15 -6.22
C SER A 76 14.94 14.32 -5.30
N ARG A 77 13.72 14.09 -5.83
CA ARG A 77 12.48 14.15 -5.06
C ARG A 77 12.32 13.05 -4.01
N ARG A 78 12.84 11.84 -4.26
CA ARG A 78 12.83 10.76 -3.26
C ARG A 78 13.72 11.06 -2.06
N HIS A 79 14.76 11.86 -2.24
CA HIS A 79 15.71 12.22 -1.19
C HIS A 79 15.42 13.56 -0.51
N ASN A 80 14.45 14.33 -1.02
CA ASN A 80 14.08 15.61 -0.46
C ASN A 80 12.71 15.48 0.22
N ASP A 81 12.71 15.04 1.49
CA ASP A 81 11.55 14.83 2.37
C ASP A 81 10.63 16.05 2.56
N SER A 82 11.02 17.21 2.03
CA SER A 82 10.32 18.48 2.21
C SER A 82 9.11 18.67 1.28
N THR A 83 8.89 17.80 0.29
CA THR A 83 7.68 17.84 -0.57
C THR A 83 7.03 16.47 -0.67
N PHE A 84 5.87 16.30 -0.01
CA PHE A 84 4.98 15.14 -0.17
C PHE A 84 4.44 15.06 -1.61
N ASN A 85 5.26 14.60 -2.55
CA ASN A 85 4.88 14.41 -3.96
C ASN A 85 3.94 13.20 -4.09
N PHE A 86 2.86 13.35 -4.87
CA PHE A 86 1.85 12.31 -5.05
C PHE A 86 2.46 10.97 -5.51
N PHE A 87 3.50 11.03 -6.36
CA PHE A 87 4.16 9.82 -6.86
C PHE A 87 5.16 9.18 -5.87
N ASN A 88 5.63 9.93 -4.86
CA ASN A 88 6.49 9.38 -3.81
C ASN A 88 5.71 8.44 -2.88
N TRP A 89 4.41 8.68 -2.72
CA TRP A 89 3.49 7.79 -2.01
C TRP A 89 3.50 6.35 -2.55
N PHE A 90 3.75 6.15 -3.85
CA PHE A 90 3.92 4.80 -4.42
C PHE A 90 5.24 4.14 -4.00
N SER A 91 6.25 4.95 -3.71
CA SER A 91 7.60 4.48 -3.37
C SER A 91 7.78 4.15 -1.88
N ASP A 92 6.87 4.62 -1.02
CA ASP A 92 6.95 4.37 0.41
C ASP A 92 6.53 2.92 0.75
N HIS A 93 7.49 2.19 1.34
CA HIS A 93 7.40 0.79 1.76
C HIS A 93 7.62 0.69 3.27
N SER A 94 6.90 1.44 4.09
CA SER A 94 6.83 1.15 5.53
C SER A 94 5.85 0.00 5.82
N CYS A 95 6.10 -1.16 5.21
CA CYS A 95 5.56 -2.42 5.68
C CYS A 95 6.57 -2.98 6.69
N SER A 96 6.68 -2.40 7.90
CA SER A 96 7.31 -3.10 9.02
C SER A 96 6.38 -4.24 9.38
N PRO A 97 6.69 -5.52 9.07
CA PRO A 97 5.77 -6.63 9.35
C PRO A 97 5.43 -6.54 10.83
N ASP A 98 4.17 -6.26 11.16
CA ASP A 98 3.72 -6.40 12.54
C ASP A 98 3.63 -7.91 12.78
N PRO A 99 4.54 -8.52 13.57
CA PRO A 99 4.51 -9.94 13.83
C PRO A 99 3.28 -10.33 14.69
N GLY A 100 2.56 -9.35 15.23
CA GLY A 100 1.48 -9.56 16.20
C GLY A 100 0.14 -9.97 15.63
N LEU A 101 -0.14 -9.80 14.32
CA LEU A 101 -1.49 -10.03 13.80
C LEU A 101 -1.80 -11.51 13.46
N PHE A 102 -0.78 -12.39 13.46
CA PHE A 102 -0.95 -13.85 13.30
C PHE A 102 -0.74 -14.64 14.60
N ALA A 103 -0.38 -13.99 15.71
CA ALA A 103 -0.33 -14.64 17.01
C ALA A 103 -1.75 -14.69 17.61
N LEU A 104 -2.55 -15.66 17.18
CA LEU A 104 -3.74 -16.07 17.92
C LEU A 104 -3.35 -16.39 19.37
N PRO A 105 -4.11 -15.95 20.38
CA PRO A 105 -3.92 -16.43 21.74
C PRO A 105 -4.31 -17.91 21.79
N ASP A 106 -3.36 -18.75 22.18
CA ASP A 106 -3.56 -20.16 22.51
C ASP A 106 -4.54 -20.26 23.69
N HIS A 107 -5.83 -20.30 23.39
CA HIS A 107 -6.84 -20.73 24.35
C HIS A 107 -6.98 -22.25 24.21
N GLN A 108 -6.46 -23.00 25.18
CA GLN A 108 -7.24 -23.89 26.06
C GLN A 108 -6.34 -24.92 26.76
N GLN A 109 -6.05 -24.70 28.04
CA GLN A 109 -6.06 -25.79 29.01
C GLN A 109 -6.34 -25.24 30.41
N GLY A 110 -7.63 -25.17 30.74
CA GLY A 110 -8.07 -24.99 32.12
C GLY A 110 -7.70 -26.23 32.96
N PRO A 111 -7.38 -26.07 34.26
CA PRO A 111 -7.13 -27.21 35.13
C PRO A 111 -8.42 -28.03 35.31
N VAL A 112 -8.28 -29.34 35.13
CA VAL A 112 -9.31 -30.36 35.31
C VAL A 112 -9.90 -30.26 36.73
N ALA A 113 -11.22 -30.18 36.82
CA ALA A 113 -11.92 -30.34 38.09
C ALA A 113 -11.68 -31.76 38.62
N GLN A 114 -10.98 -31.89 39.74
CA GLN A 114 -10.96 -33.12 40.53
C GLN A 114 -11.93 -32.98 41.71
N SER A 115 -13.11 -33.56 41.57
CA SER A 115 -13.93 -34.16 42.63
C SER A 115 -15.19 -34.74 41.98
N PRO A 116 -15.81 -35.80 42.53
CA PRO A 116 -15.66 -36.34 43.89
C PRO A 116 -15.30 -37.85 43.90
N GLU A 117 -15.07 -38.44 45.07
CA GLU A 117 -15.82 -39.64 45.51
C GLU A 117 -15.69 -39.80 47.03
N VAL A 118 -16.81 -40.17 47.62
CA VAL A 118 -17.10 -40.32 49.04
C VAL A 118 -17.16 -41.81 49.31
N LEU A 119 -16.34 -42.32 50.24
CA LEU A 119 -16.64 -43.48 51.10
C LEU A 119 -15.60 -43.59 52.23
#